data_AF-W7Q5Y6-F1
#
_entry.id   AF-W7Q5Y6-F1
#
_cell.length_a   1.000
_cell.length_b   1.000
_cell.length_c   1.000
_cell.angle_alpha   90.00
_cell.angle_beta   90.00
_cell.angle_gamma   90.00
#
_symmetry.space_group_name_H-M   'P 1'
#
loop_
_entity.id
_entity.type
_entity.pdbx_description
1 polymer ?
#
loop_
_entity_poly.entity_id
_entity_poly.type
_entity_poly.pdbx_seq_one_letter_code
_entity_poly.pdbx_strand_id
1 'polypeptide(L)'
;MLAVLTVVLPITLYNAIETMNNVEAMEAAGDKYDVRECQAVDGAGTMIGALFGGVFPTTVYIATVGAKWMGAGRGYSILNGAVYAIATMFGLIAALAAIIPVSVVAPILVFVGMSMIATAFQSNDTRYYPAIALAMLPYFANYVMTRFNRGAGDVVADISGGIVAMGQGAMFMAIFIGAMTVSVIDHQFRRAAVFAAIAAGFSFVGLMHAPELAFNAASDYTLGYLGMGVLFLYFAWQQERLAAPRPTPATPPAAD
;
A
#
# COMPACT_ATOMS: atom_id res chain seq x y z
N MET A 1 3.76 26.00 7.59
CA MET A 1 3.23 24.89 8.41
C MET A 1 2.24 24.02 7.66
N LEU A 2 1.19 24.59 7.04
CA LEU A 2 0.23 23.85 6.20
C LEU A 2 0.88 23.04 5.06
N ALA A 3 1.83 23.62 4.33
CA ALA A 3 2.55 22.92 3.25
C ALA A 3 3.41 21.72 3.72
N VAL A 4 3.89 21.75 4.97
CA VAL A 4 4.64 20.61 5.55
C VAL A 4 3.67 19.52 5.94
N LEU A 5 2.53 19.87 6.53
CA LEU A 5 1.50 18.91 6.92
C LEU A 5 0.92 18.14 5.72
N THR A 6 0.74 18.81 4.57
CA THR A 6 0.27 18.17 3.34
C THR A 6 1.24 17.14 2.76
N VAL A 7 2.54 17.25 3.06
CA VAL A 7 3.57 16.29 2.62
C VAL A 7 3.80 15.21 3.68
N VAL A 8 3.90 15.61 4.95
CA VAL A 8 4.23 14.71 6.07
C VAL A 8 3.07 13.75 6.34
N LEU A 9 1.82 14.20 6.29
CA LEU A 9 0.67 13.37 6.67
C LEU A 9 0.54 12.11 5.78
N PRO A 10 0.58 12.19 4.43
CA PRO A 10 0.60 11.00 3.57
C PRO A 10 1.80 10.09 3.84
N ILE A 11 3.00 10.65 4.02
CA ILE A 11 4.23 9.87 4.26
C ILE A 11 4.15 9.13 5.61
N THR A 12 3.64 9.78 6.66
CA THR A 12 3.49 9.14 7.98
C THR A 12 2.41 8.05 7.97
N LEU A 13 1.32 8.25 7.22
CA LEU A 13 0.29 7.22 7.07
C LEU A 13 0.83 6.01 6.31
N TYR A 14 1.63 6.24 5.26
CA TYR A 14 2.36 5.20 4.55
C TYR A 14 3.29 4.44 5.48
N ASN A 15 4.08 5.16 6.26
CA ASN A 15 5.00 4.55 7.20
C ASN A 15 4.29 3.64 8.23
N ALA A 16 3.14 4.08 8.74
CA ALA A 16 2.35 3.25 9.66
C ALA A 16 1.90 1.92 9.01
N ILE A 17 1.55 1.96 7.72
CA ILE A 17 1.21 0.77 6.93
C ILE A 17 2.46 -0.10 6.69
N GLU A 18 3.59 0.52 6.37
CA GLU A 18 4.86 -0.18 6.18
C GLU A 18 5.31 -0.92 7.45
N THR A 19 5.17 -0.29 8.62
CA THR A 19 5.42 -0.92 9.92
C THR A 19 4.52 -2.13 10.14
N MET A 20 3.23 -2.06 9.77
CA MET A 20 2.32 -3.23 9.85
C MET A 20 2.78 -4.36 8.91
N ASN A 21 3.05 -4.04 7.64
CA ASN A 21 3.49 -5.01 6.64
C ASN A 21 4.79 -5.70 7.06
N ASN A 22 5.74 -4.98 7.66
CA ASN A 22 7.01 -5.53 8.12
C ASN A 22 6.83 -6.43 9.34
N VAL A 23 5.90 -6.12 10.25
CA VAL A 23 5.54 -7.01 11.37
C VAL A 23 4.88 -8.29 10.86
N GLU A 24 3.94 -8.19 9.91
CA GLU A 24 3.30 -9.35 9.28
C GLU A 24 4.31 -10.23 8.52
N ALA A 25 5.26 -9.61 7.82
CA ALA A 25 6.34 -10.33 7.14
C ALA A 25 7.25 -11.10 8.12
N MET A 26 7.49 -10.56 9.32
CA MET A 26 8.22 -11.25 10.39
C MET A 26 7.41 -12.39 11.02
N GLU A 27 6.10 -12.22 11.18
CA GLU A 27 5.20 -13.28 11.65
C GLU A 27 5.21 -14.46 10.67
N ALA A 28 5.19 -14.17 9.36
CA ALA A 28 5.36 -15.19 8.31
C ALA A 28 6.73 -15.89 8.36
N ALA A 29 7.77 -15.21 8.86
CA ALA A 29 9.10 -15.78 9.10
C ALA A 29 9.24 -16.51 10.46
N GLY A 30 8.17 -16.56 11.26
CA GLY A 30 8.08 -17.32 12.51
C GLY A 30 8.25 -16.53 13.80
N ASP A 31 8.45 -15.20 13.74
CA ASP A 31 8.53 -14.36 14.94
C ASP A 31 7.31 -13.43 15.04
N LYS A 32 6.51 -13.60 16.11
CA LYS A 32 5.32 -12.78 16.35
C LYS A 32 5.65 -11.58 17.23
N TYR A 33 5.27 -10.39 16.76
CA TYR A 33 5.39 -9.13 17.48
C TYR A 33 4.03 -8.44 17.60
N ASP A 34 3.85 -7.63 18.65
CA ASP A 34 2.64 -6.82 18.80
C ASP A 34 2.72 -5.59 17.89
N VAL A 35 1.76 -5.45 16.98
CA VAL A 35 1.72 -4.36 16.01
C VAL A 35 1.62 -2.99 16.69
N ARG A 36 0.87 -2.87 17.80
CA ARG A 36 0.66 -1.60 18.49
C ARG A 36 1.94 -1.14 19.17
N GLU A 37 2.65 -2.07 19.81
CA GLU A 37 3.98 -1.81 20.38
C GLU A 37 4.97 -1.38 19.30
N CYS A 38 5.05 -2.11 18.18
CA CYS A 38 5.92 -1.75 17.07
C CYS A 38 5.62 -0.36 16.49
N GLN A 39 4.33 -0.01 16.32
CA GLN A 39 3.92 1.32 15.85
C GLN A 39 4.27 2.42 16.86
N ALA A 40 4.08 2.18 18.15
CA ALA A 40 4.40 3.15 19.20
C ALA A 40 5.91 3.42 19.25
N VAL A 41 6.73 2.36 19.15
CA VAL A 41 8.19 2.47 19.16
C VAL A 41 8.71 3.16 17.90
N ASP A 42 8.15 2.84 16.72
CA ASP A 42 8.51 3.50 15.46
C ASP A 42 8.18 5.00 15.48
N GLY A 43 6.97 5.36 15.94
CA GLY A 43 6.57 6.75 16.10
C GLY A 43 7.45 7.50 17.12
N ALA A 44 7.78 6.87 18.24
CA ALA A 44 8.72 7.45 19.22
C ALA A 44 10.12 7.64 18.62
N GLY A 45 10.61 6.66 17.86
CA GLY A 45 11.89 6.74 17.14
C GLY A 45 11.91 7.89 16.13
N THR A 46 10.83 8.07 15.38
CA THR A 46 10.65 9.21 14.47
C THR A 46 10.69 10.54 15.21
N MET A 47 9.97 10.67 16.33
CA MET A 47 9.97 11.90 17.14
C MET A 47 11.36 12.23 17.68
N ILE A 48 12.08 11.24 18.20
CA ILE A 48 13.46 11.41 18.67
C ILE A 48 14.35 11.80 17.49
N GLY A 49 14.26 11.11 16.36
CA GLY A 49 15.03 11.41 15.16
C GLY A 49 14.84 12.85 14.68
N ALA A 50 13.60 13.35 14.70
CA ALA A 50 13.28 14.73 14.33
C ALA A 50 13.97 15.76 15.24
N LEU A 51 14.13 15.49 16.55
CA LEU A 51 14.86 16.38 17.47
C LEU A 51 16.35 16.52 17.12
N PHE A 52 16.94 15.49 16.49
CA PHE A 52 18.34 15.47 16.06
C PHE A 52 18.51 15.79 14.56
N GLY A 53 17.49 16.35 13.90
CA GLY A 53 17.56 16.79 12.50
C GLY A 53 17.14 15.74 11.46
N GLY A 54 16.47 14.67 11.89
CA GLY A 54 15.84 13.70 10.99
C GLY A 54 14.78 14.34 10.11
N VAL A 55 14.92 14.16 8.79
CA VAL A 55 14.05 14.76 7.75
C VAL A 55 12.95 13.81 7.26
N PHE A 56 13.05 12.52 7.58
CA PHE A 56 12.11 11.49 7.14
C PHE A 56 11.65 10.64 8.33
N PRO A 57 10.40 10.15 8.33
CA PRO A 57 9.94 9.19 9.33
C PRO A 57 10.74 7.89 9.25
N THR A 58 10.97 7.25 10.40
CA THR A 58 11.56 5.90 10.50
C THR A 58 10.49 4.85 10.22
N THR A 59 10.87 3.60 9.99
CA THR A 59 9.94 2.46 9.90
C THR A 59 10.59 1.20 10.46
N VAL A 60 9.81 0.14 10.71
CA VAL A 60 10.36 -1.18 11.06
C VAL A 60 11.22 -1.71 9.92
N TYR A 61 12.42 -2.20 10.24
CA TYR A 61 13.41 -2.57 9.23
C TYR A 61 13.06 -3.89 8.52
N ILE A 62 12.71 -3.83 7.23
CA ILE A 62 12.33 -5.02 6.42
C ILE A 62 13.46 -6.04 6.26
N ALA A 63 14.72 -5.62 6.24
CA ALA A 63 15.83 -6.57 6.07
C ALA A 63 16.00 -7.51 7.27
N THR A 64 15.27 -7.28 8.37
CA THR A 64 15.14 -8.22 9.48
C THR A 64 14.56 -9.56 9.01
N VAL A 65 13.68 -9.60 8.00
CA VAL A 65 13.15 -10.85 7.41
C VAL A 65 14.26 -11.66 6.76
N GLY A 66 15.09 -11.01 5.94
CA GLY A 66 16.26 -11.65 5.31
C GLY A 66 17.29 -12.12 6.34
N ALA A 67 17.55 -11.31 7.37
CA ALA A 67 18.43 -11.70 8.48
C ALA A 67 17.89 -12.92 9.24
N LYS A 68 16.57 -12.99 9.44
CA LYS A 68 15.91 -14.12 10.10
C LYS A 68 16.09 -15.42 9.33
N TRP A 69 15.99 -15.40 8.00
CA TRP A 69 16.29 -16.56 7.15
C TRP A 69 17.72 -17.07 7.30
N MET A 70 18.67 -16.20 7.66
CA MET A 70 20.06 -16.56 7.95
C MET A 70 20.27 -17.06 9.40
N GLY A 71 19.20 -17.25 10.18
CA GLY A 71 19.28 -17.69 11.58
C GLY A 71 19.63 -16.58 12.57
N ALA A 72 19.49 -15.30 12.20
CA ALA A 72 19.75 -14.19 13.10
C ALA A 72 18.71 -14.13 14.24
N GLY A 73 19.20 -13.88 15.47
CA GLY A 73 18.37 -13.64 16.65
C GLY A 73 18.34 -12.15 17.07
N ARG A 74 17.71 -11.85 18.21
CA ARG A 74 17.53 -10.47 18.72
C ARG A 74 18.84 -9.69 18.90
N GLY A 75 19.94 -10.39 19.23
CA GLY A 75 21.26 -9.78 19.38
C GLY A 75 21.80 -9.16 18.09
N TYR A 76 21.40 -9.68 16.92
CA TYR A 76 21.77 -9.12 15.62
C TYR A 76 21.20 -7.71 15.46
N SER A 77 19.92 -7.49 15.81
CA SER A 77 19.28 -6.18 15.69
C SER A 77 19.90 -5.14 16.63
N ILE A 78 20.25 -5.52 17.87
CA ILE A 78 20.93 -4.65 18.82
C ILE A 78 22.32 -4.27 18.31
N LEU A 79 23.09 -5.27 17.85
CA LEU A 79 24.42 -5.05 17.30
C LEU A 79 24.36 -4.13 16.06
N ASN A 80 23.37 -4.34 15.19
CA ASN A 80 23.15 -3.50 14.02
C ASN A 80 22.94 -2.03 14.45
N GLY A 81 22.05 -1.77 15.41
CA GLY A 81 21.82 -0.44 15.95
C GLY A 81 23.09 0.20 16.54
N ALA A 82 23.86 -0.56 17.33
CA ALA A 82 25.11 -0.07 17.93
C ALA A 82 26.18 0.24 16.86
N VAL A 83 26.35 -0.63 15.87
CA VAL A 83 27.31 -0.44 14.77
C VAL A 83 26.92 0.79 13.94
N TYR A 84 25.65 0.96 13.60
CA TYR A 84 25.19 2.16 12.88
C TYR A 84 25.37 3.44 13.70
N ALA A 85 25.09 3.42 15.00
CA ALA A 85 25.30 4.58 15.87
C ALA A 85 26.79 4.99 15.93
N ILE A 86 27.68 4.01 16.10
CA ILE A 86 29.14 4.26 16.09
C ILE A 86 29.57 4.75 14.72
N ALA A 87 29.21 4.05 13.65
CA ALA A 87 29.61 4.39 12.28
C ALA A 87 29.14 5.80 11.86
N THR A 88 27.93 6.20 12.25
CA THR A 88 27.41 7.55 11.96
C THR A 88 28.08 8.62 12.81
N MET A 89 28.36 8.36 14.10
CA MET A 89 29.06 9.29 14.99
C MET A 89 30.48 9.61 14.51
N PHE A 90 31.20 8.62 13.95
CA PHE A 90 32.54 8.81 13.38
C PHE A 90 32.54 9.23 11.90
N GLY A 91 31.36 9.47 11.30
CA GLY A 91 31.25 9.88 9.89
C GLY A 91 31.62 8.80 8.87
N LEU A 92 31.72 7.53 9.29
CA LEU A 92 32.10 6.41 8.42
C LEU A 92 31.10 6.22 7.27
N ILE A 93 29.80 6.37 7.54
CA ILE A 93 28.76 6.26 6.51
C ILE A 93 28.92 7.37 5.45
N ALA A 94 29.24 8.60 5.88
CA ALA A 94 29.48 9.71 4.96
C ALA A 94 30.74 9.49 4.12
N ALA A 95 31.81 8.97 4.73
CA ALA A 95 33.04 8.62 4.02
C ALA A 95 32.81 7.52 2.97
N LEU A 96 32.07 6.46 3.32
CA LEU A 96 31.72 5.38 2.38
C LEU A 96 30.81 5.89 1.27
N ALA A 97 29.82 6.72 1.57
CA ALA A 97 28.92 7.30 0.56
C ALA A 97 29.65 8.21 -0.44
N ALA A 98 30.75 8.85 -0.04
CA ALA A 98 31.59 9.64 -0.94
C ALA A 98 32.41 8.77 -1.92
N ILE A 99 32.71 7.52 -1.54
CA ILE A 99 33.50 6.59 -2.34
C ILE A 99 32.60 5.75 -3.26
N ILE A 100 31.43 5.35 -2.79
CA ILE A 100 30.53 4.44 -3.50
C ILE A 100 29.79 5.20 -4.61
N PRO A 101 30.01 4.86 -5.89
CA PRO A 101 29.25 5.46 -6.97
C PRO A 101 27.77 5.08 -6.87
N VAL A 102 26.87 6.04 -7.13
CA VAL A 102 25.41 5.82 -7.11
C VAL A 102 24.99 4.70 -8.09
N SER A 103 25.72 4.53 -9.18
CA SER A 103 25.49 3.44 -10.15
C SER A 103 25.64 2.03 -9.56
N VAL A 104 26.44 1.86 -8.50
CA VAL A 104 26.61 0.58 -7.81
C VAL A 104 25.41 0.26 -6.90
N VAL A 105 24.72 1.29 -6.40
CA VAL A 105 23.54 1.14 -5.54
C VAL A 105 22.31 0.73 -6.33
N ALA A 106 22.19 1.18 -7.59
CA ALA A 106 21.00 0.93 -8.41
C ALA A 106 20.66 -0.57 -8.60
N PRO A 107 21.60 -1.47 -8.98
CA PRO A 107 21.30 -2.90 -9.09
C PRO A 107 20.84 -3.54 -7.77
N ILE A 108 21.37 -3.07 -6.63
CA ILE A 108 20.95 -3.56 -5.31
C ILE A 108 19.49 -3.21 -5.07
N LEU A 109 19.08 -1.97 -5.36
CA LEU A 109 17.68 -1.55 -5.24
C LEU A 109 16.76 -2.31 -6.19
N VAL A 110 17.21 -2.63 -7.41
CA VAL A 110 16.44 -3.45 -8.35
C VAL A 110 16.25 -4.87 -7.79
N PHE A 111 17.30 -5.49 -7.25
CA PHE A 111 17.20 -6.79 -6.60
C PHE A 111 16.23 -6.78 -5.42
N VAL A 112 16.33 -5.78 -4.55
CA VAL A 112 15.41 -5.61 -3.41
C VAL A 112 13.97 -5.46 -3.91
N GLY A 113 13.71 -4.60 -4.90
CA GLY A 113 12.37 -4.44 -5.48
C GLY A 113 11.83 -5.73 -6.10
N MET A 114 12.65 -6.48 -6.85
CA MET A 114 12.25 -7.77 -7.41
C MET A 114 11.91 -8.79 -6.30
N SER A 115 12.71 -8.84 -5.24
CA SER A 115 12.45 -9.73 -4.10
C SER A 115 11.15 -9.39 -3.38
N MET A 116 10.85 -8.10 -3.17
CA MET A 116 9.57 -7.66 -2.57
C MET A 116 8.36 -8.07 -3.40
N ILE A 117 8.41 -7.88 -4.73
CA ILE A 117 7.34 -8.31 -5.63
C ILE A 117 7.21 -9.84 -5.56
N ALA A 118 8.32 -10.58 -5.65
CA ALA A 118 8.31 -12.03 -5.59
C ALA A 118 7.71 -12.54 -4.27
N THR A 119 8.09 -11.95 -3.13
CA THR A 119 7.53 -12.29 -1.81
C THR A 119 6.03 -12.02 -1.76
N ALA A 120 5.55 -10.90 -2.29
CA ALA A 120 4.12 -10.60 -2.32
C ALA A 120 3.29 -11.69 -3.02
N PHE A 121 3.80 -12.25 -4.13
CA PHE A 121 3.16 -13.40 -4.78
C PHE A 121 3.34 -14.70 -3.98
N GLN A 122 4.54 -15.00 -3.49
CA GLN A 122 4.85 -16.27 -2.82
C GLN A 122 4.17 -16.44 -1.46
N SER A 123 3.89 -15.35 -0.75
CA SER A 123 3.25 -15.36 0.57
C SER A 123 1.71 -15.37 0.51
N ASN A 124 1.11 -15.45 -0.68
CA ASN A 124 -0.34 -15.36 -0.87
C ASN A 124 -0.88 -16.52 -1.73
N ASP A 125 -2.17 -16.83 -1.59
CA ASP A 125 -2.83 -17.80 -2.46
C ASP A 125 -2.84 -17.35 -3.92
N THR A 126 -2.71 -18.30 -4.85
CA THR A 126 -2.70 -18.03 -6.30
C THR A 126 -3.95 -17.31 -6.80
N ARG A 127 -5.10 -17.48 -6.13
CA ARG A 127 -6.34 -16.75 -6.44
C ARG A 127 -6.22 -15.23 -6.28
N TYR A 128 -5.29 -14.74 -5.47
CA TYR A 128 -5.11 -13.30 -5.22
C TYR A 128 -4.08 -12.65 -6.15
N TYR A 129 -3.40 -13.42 -7.00
CA TYR A 129 -2.41 -12.89 -7.95
C TYR A 129 -2.96 -11.76 -8.86
N PRO A 130 -4.21 -11.81 -9.35
CA PRO A 130 -4.80 -10.70 -10.09
C PRO A 130 -4.89 -9.41 -9.28
N ALA A 131 -5.18 -9.49 -7.98
CA ALA A 131 -5.26 -8.32 -7.10
C ALA A 131 -3.88 -7.68 -6.91
N ILE A 132 -2.84 -8.49 -6.74
CA ILE A 132 -1.44 -8.02 -6.65
C ILE A 132 -1.05 -7.28 -7.93
N ALA A 133 -1.28 -7.90 -9.09
CA ALA A 133 -0.96 -7.28 -10.38
C ALA A 133 -1.71 -5.97 -10.60
N LEU A 134 -2.99 -5.91 -10.22
CA LEU A 134 -3.82 -4.71 -10.37
C LEU A 134 -3.37 -3.58 -9.42
N ALA A 135 -2.97 -3.91 -8.19
CA ALA A 135 -2.45 -2.96 -7.22
C ALA A 135 -1.07 -2.37 -7.61
N MET A 136 -0.33 -3.03 -8.50
CA MET A 136 0.93 -2.47 -9.04
C MET A 136 0.71 -1.39 -10.10
N LEU A 137 -0.42 -1.41 -10.81
CA LEU A 137 -0.67 -0.49 -11.93
C LEU A 137 -0.60 1.00 -11.57
N PRO A 138 -1.16 1.47 -10.43
CA PRO A 138 -1.07 2.88 -10.06
C PRO A 138 0.37 3.35 -9.86
N TYR A 139 1.25 2.52 -9.29
CA TYR A 139 2.67 2.85 -9.14
C TYR A 139 3.40 2.89 -10.46
N PHE A 140 3.08 1.98 -11.38
CA PHE A 140 3.62 2.03 -12.74
C PHE A 140 3.18 3.31 -13.47
N ALA A 141 1.90 3.65 -13.37
CA ALA A 141 1.35 4.89 -13.93
C ALA A 141 2.02 6.13 -13.30
N ASN A 142 2.22 6.15 -11.99
CA ASN A 142 2.93 7.22 -11.29
C ASN A 142 4.39 7.34 -11.75
N TYR A 143 5.09 6.22 -11.95
CA TYR A 143 6.46 6.24 -12.47
C TYR A 143 6.52 6.85 -13.87
N VAL A 144 5.66 6.41 -14.79
CA VAL A 144 5.58 6.96 -16.16
C VAL A 144 5.24 8.45 -16.10
N MET A 145 4.22 8.83 -15.34
CA MET A 145 3.83 10.22 -15.15
C MET A 145 4.99 11.08 -14.62
N THR A 146 5.62 10.70 -13.52
CA THR A 146 6.65 11.54 -12.86
C THR A 146 7.94 11.65 -13.68
N ARG A 147 8.25 10.65 -14.51
CA ARG A 147 9.46 10.65 -15.37
C ARG A 147 9.26 11.40 -16.68
N PHE A 148 8.10 11.25 -17.33
CA PHE A 148 7.88 11.76 -18.69
C PHE A 148 7.06 13.06 -18.73
N ASN A 149 6.20 13.32 -17.74
CA ASN A 149 5.32 14.50 -17.75
C ASN A 149 6.10 15.83 -17.58
N ARG A 150 7.34 15.80 -17.09
CA ARG A 150 8.18 17.01 -16.94
C ARG A 150 8.74 17.55 -18.26
N GLY A 151 8.75 16.76 -19.33
CA GLY A 151 9.31 17.16 -20.63
C GLY A 151 8.50 16.73 -21.85
N ALA A 152 7.48 15.89 -21.69
CA ALA A 152 6.68 15.35 -22.77
C ALA A 152 5.25 15.00 -22.28
N GLY A 153 4.57 15.94 -21.62
CA GLY A 153 3.21 15.72 -21.09
C GLY A 153 2.20 15.31 -22.17
N ASP A 154 2.30 15.90 -23.35
CA ASP A 154 1.46 15.58 -24.50
C ASP A 154 1.65 14.12 -24.96
N VAL A 155 2.89 13.63 -24.95
CA VAL A 155 3.19 12.22 -25.28
C VAL A 155 2.57 11.25 -24.28
N VAL A 156 2.57 11.59 -22.99
CA VAL A 156 1.92 10.76 -21.97
C VAL A 156 0.40 10.76 -22.15
N ALA A 157 -0.18 11.92 -22.46
CA ALA A 157 -1.62 12.06 -22.72
C ALA A 157 -2.06 11.27 -23.96
N ASP A 158 -1.25 11.29 -25.03
CA ASP A 158 -1.48 10.56 -26.28
C ASP A 158 -1.39 9.04 -26.11
N ILE A 159 -0.57 8.54 -25.17
CA ILE A 159 -0.53 7.11 -24.84
C ILE A 159 -1.84 6.67 -24.17
N SER A 160 -2.28 7.40 -23.13
CA SER A 160 -3.54 7.14 -22.45
C SER A 160 -3.87 8.24 -21.44
N GLY A 161 -5.09 8.77 -21.50
CA GLY A 161 -5.63 9.69 -20.48
C GLY A 161 -5.71 9.07 -19.07
N GLY A 162 -5.62 7.74 -18.94
CA GLY A 162 -5.63 7.06 -17.66
C GLY A 162 -4.31 7.16 -16.88
N ILE A 163 -3.17 7.39 -17.54
CA ILE A 163 -1.85 7.33 -16.86
C ILE A 163 -1.73 8.41 -15.79
N VAL A 164 -2.07 9.66 -16.15
CA VAL A 164 -1.98 10.79 -15.22
C VAL A 164 -2.95 10.59 -14.06
N ALA A 165 -4.20 10.22 -14.35
CA ALA A 165 -5.21 10.03 -13.33
C ALA A 165 -4.87 8.89 -12.36
N MET A 166 -4.35 7.77 -12.86
CA MET A 166 -3.93 6.65 -12.01
C MET A 166 -2.66 6.94 -11.21
N GLY A 167 -1.77 7.77 -11.78
CA GLY A 167 -0.54 8.18 -11.11
C GLY A 167 -0.78 9.11 -9.92
N GLN A 168 -1.84 9.92 -9.95
CA GLN A 168 -2.18 10.84 -8.87
C GLN A 168 -2.81 10.10 -7.68
N GLY A 169 -2.11 10.10 -6.54
CA GLY A 169 -2.52 9.34 -5.35
C GLY A 169 -2.32 7.83 -5.49
N ALA A 170 -1.36 7.39 -6.31
CA ALA A 170 -1.10 5.98 -6.63
C ALA A 170 -1.03 5.05 -5.41
N MET A 171 -0.52 5.54 -4.28
CA MET A 171 -0.48 4.78 -3.03
C MET A 171 -1.89 4.39 -2.54
N PHE A 172 -2.77 5.37 -2.35
CA PHE A 172 -4.15 5.12 -1.92
C PHE A 172 -4.90 4.32 -2.97
N MET A 173 -4.70 4.64 -4.25
CA MET A 173 -5.31 3.91 -5.35
C MET A 173 -4.93 2.43 -5.34
N ALA A 174 -3.65 2.09 -5.18
CA ALA A 174 -3.15 0.72 -5.12
C ALA A 174 -3.79 -0.06 -3.96
N ILE A 175 -3.90 0.57 -2.79
CA ILE A 175 -4.54 -0.03 -1.61
C ILE A 175 -6.02 -0.29 -1.88
N PHE A 176 -6.77 0.72 -2.32
CA PHE A 176 -8.22 0.56 -2.52
C PHE A 176 -8.55 -0.40 -3.66
N ILE A 177 -7.82 -0.34 -4.78
CA ILE A 177 -8.06 -1.25 -5.91
C ILE A 177 -7.73 -2.69 -5.51
N GLY A 178 -6.62 -2.92 -4.81
CA GLY A 178 -6.27 -4.23 -4.27
C GLY A 178 -7.33 -4.75 -3.29
N ALA A 179 -7.76 -3.92 -2.32
CA ALA A 179 -8.76 -4.28 -1.33
C ALA A 179 -10.13 -4.59 -1.95
N MET A 180 -10.57 -3.81 -2.93
CA MET A 180 -11.79 -4.08 -3.69
C MET A 180 -11.67 -5.39 -4.48
N THR A 181 -10.56 -5.63 -5.18
CA THR A 181 -10.37 -6.85 -5.97
C THR A 181 -10.32 -8.09 -5.09
N VAL A 182 -9.61 -8.07 -3.96
CA VAL A 182 -9.63 -9.16 -2.97
C VAL A 182 -11.04 -9.40 -2.45
N SER A 183 -11.77 -8.34 -2.09
CA SER A 183 -13.15 -8.43 -1.63
C SER A 183 -14.09 -9.04 -2.68
N VAL A 184 -13.87 -8.76 -3.96
CA VAL A 184 -14.63 -9.35 -5.08
C VAL A 184 -14.27 -10.82 -5.27
N ILE A 185 -12.97 -11.17 -5.22
CA ILE A 185 -12.49 -12.57 -5.30
C ILE A 185 -13.12 -13.42 -4.20
N ASP A 186 -13.22 -12.87 -2.98
CA ASP A 186 -13.81 -13.56 -1.83
C ASP A 186 -15.34 -13.46 -1.76
N HIS A 187 -16.00 -12.89 -2.77
CA HIS A 187 -17.46 -12.64 -2.79
C HIS A 187 -17.97 -11.86 -1.58
N GLN A 188 -17.14 -10.97 -1.01
CA GLN A 188 -17.49 -10.09 0.11
C GLN A 188 -17.89 -8.70 -0.42
N PHE A 189 -18.93 -8.67 -1.25
CA PHE A 189 -19.33 -7.46 -1.98
C PHE A 189 -19.69 -6.27 -1.08
N ARG A 190 -20.19 -6.52 0.14
CA ARG A 190 -20.42 -5.45 1.12
C ARG A 190 -19.11 -4.75 1.53
N ARG A 191 -18.01 -5.50 1.71
CA ARG A 191 -16.69 -4.91 2.00
C ARG A 191 -16.16 -4.14 0.79
N ALA A 192 -16.32 -4.70 -0.42
CA ALA A 192 -15.96 -4.01 -1.66
C ALA A 192 -16.69 -2.67 -1.80
N ALA A 193 -17.99 -2.61 -1.49
CA ALA A 193 -18.78 -1.38 -1.50
C ALA A 193 -18.27 -0.32 -0.50
N VAL A 194 -17.86 -0.74 0.70
CA VAL A 194 -17.26 0.16 1.69
C VAL A 194 -15.95 0.75 1.17
N PHE A 195 -15.06 -0.08 0.61
CA PHE A 195 -13.81 0.43 0.02
C PHE A 195 -14.06 1.38 -1.16
N ALA A 196 -15.04 1.08 -2.01
CA ALA A 196 -15.44 1.97 -3.10
C ALA A 196 -15.97 3.33 -2.58
N ALA A 197 -16.79 3.31 -1.53
CA ALA A 197 -17.29 4.54 -0.91
C ALA A 197 -16.16 5.39 -0.28
N ILE A 198 -15.19 4.75 0.38
CA ILE A 198 -14.02 5.46 0.93
C ILE A 198 -13.16 6.03 -0.20
N ALA A 199 -12.90 5.25 -1.26
CA ALA A 199 -12.16 5.72 -2.44
C ALA A 199 -12.85 6.90 -3.14
N ALA A 200 -14.18 6.91 -3.18
CA ALA A 200 -14.96 8.05 -3.68
C ALA A 200 -14.73 9.31 -2.84
N GLY A 201 -14.70 9.18 -1.51
CA GLY A 201 -14.37 10.28 -0.59
C GLY A 201 -12.93 10.79 -0.77
N PHE A 202 -11.96 9.89 -0.93
CA PHE A 202 -10.57 10.27 -1.20
C PHE A 202 -10.42 11.01 -2.53
N SER A 203 -11.12 10.56 -3.57
CA SER A 203 -11.16 11.24 -4.87
C SER A 203 -11.84 12.61 -4.77
N PHE A 204 -12.89 12.72 -3.95
CA PHE A 204 -13.64 13.96 -3.77
C PHE A 204 -12.81 15.07 -3.12
N VAL A 205 -11.96 14.72 -2.16
CA VAL A 205 -11.09 15.67 -1.45
C VAL A 205 -9.75 15.89 -2.19
N GLY A 206 -9.45 15.08 -3.21
CA GLY A 206 -8.23 15.19 -4.02
C GLY A 206 -7.03 14.43 -3.47
N LEU A 207 -7.24 13.43 -2.61
CA LEU A 207 -6.20 12.48 -2.20
C LEU A 207 -5.87 11.45 -3.30
N MET A 208 -6.77 11.31 -4.28
CA MET A 208 -6.63 10.43 -5.45
C MET A 208 -7.14 11.15 -6.71
N HIS A 209 -6.57 10.82 -7.86
CA HIS A 209 -6.98 11.30 -9.19
C HIS A 209 -6.92 12.82 -9.41
N ALA A 210 -6.41 13.59 -8.45
CA ALA A 210 -6.27 15.04 -8.54
C ALA A 210 -4.82 15.47 -8.26
N PRO A 211 -4.35 16.59 -8.83
CA PRO A 211 -3.01 17.12 -8.58
C PRO A 211 -2.88 17.80 -7.20
N GLU A 212 -3.98 18.24 -6.61
CA GLU A 212 -4.01 18.97 -5.35
C GLU A 212 -5.29 18.67 -4.55
N LEU A 213 -5.24 18.96 -3.25
CA LEU A 213 -6.37 18.85 -2.34
C LEU A 213 -7.35 19.99 -2.60
N ALA A 214 -8.59 19.64 -2.94
CA ALA A 214 -9.65 20.60 -3.16
C ALA A 214 -11.02 19.97 -2.84
N PHE A 215 -12.02 20.82 -2.61
CA PHE A 215 -13.39 20.33 -2.51
C PHE A 215 -13.89 19.96 -3.92
N ASN A 216 -14.40 18.73 -4.08
CA ASN A 216 -14.80 18.18 -5.38
C ASN A 216 -13.67 18.14 -6.42
N ALA A 217 -12.47 17.72 -5.98
CA ALA A 217 -11.26 17.75 -6.80
C ALA A 217 -11.30 16.82 -8.02
N ALA A 218 -11.90 15.63 -7.88
CA ALA A 218 -11.97 14.62 -8.95
C ALA A 218 -13.38 14.04 -9.10
N SER A 219 -14.33 14.90 -9.48
CA SER A 219 -15.78 14.56 -9.51
C SER A 219 -16.14 13.34 -10.36
N ASP A 220 -15.52 13.17 -11.53
CA ASP A 220 -15.76 12.03 -12.42
C ASP A 220 -15.38 10.69 -11.76
N TYR A 221 -14.25 10.67 -11.06
CA TYR A 221 -13.76 9.48 -10.34
C TYR A 221 -14.57 9.22 -9.07
N THR A 222 -14.97 10.28 -8.36
CA THR A 222 -15.91 10.16 -7.23
C THR A 222 -17.21 9.48 -7.68
N LEU A 223 -17.80 9.93 -8.78
CA LEU A 223 -19.01 9.32 -9.36
C LEU A 223 -18.75 7.88 -9.83
N GLY A 224 -17.59 7.62 -10.45
CA GLY A 224 -17.18 6.28 -10.86
C GLY A 224 -17.12 5.29 -9.69
N TYR A 225 -16.48 5.67 -8.59
CA TYR A 225 -16.40 4.84 -7.38
C TYR A 225 -17.75 4.68 -6.68
N LEU A 226 -18.60 5.72 -6.66
CA LEU A 226 -19.97 5.58 -6.15
C LEU A 226 -20.78 4.60 -7.01
N GLY A 227 -20.65 4.67 -8.34
CA GLY A 227 -21.26 3.72 -9.27
C GLY A 227 -20.79 2.29 -9.04
N MET A 228 -19.48 2.08 -8.85
CA MET A 228 -18.93 0.78 -8.44
C MET A 228 -19.50 0.31 -7.10
N GLY A 229 -19.63 1.21 -6.12
CA GLY A 229 -20.23 0.90 -4.82
C GLY A 229 -21.68 0.41 -4.95
N VAL A 230 -22.49 1.06 -5.77
CA VAL A 230 -23.87 0.62 -6.06
C VAL A 230 -23.89 -0.75 -6.73
N LEU A 231 -23.00 -0.99 -7.69
CA LEU A 231 -22.86 -2.29 -8.36
C LEU A 231 -22.51 -3.41 -7.35
N PHE A 232 -21.57 -3.16 -6.44
CA PHE A 232 -21.22 -4.11 -5.40
C PHE A 232 -22.37 -4.37 -4.42
N LEU A 233 -23.11 -3.34 -4.02
CA LEU A 233 -24.32 -3.52 -3.19
C LEU A 233 -25.40 -4.34 -3.90
N TYR A 234 -25.55 -4.15 -5.22
CA TYR A 234 -26.46 -4.95 -6.03
C TYR A 234 -26.06 -6.44 -6.03
N PHE A 235 -24.77 -6.75 -6.20
CA PHE A 235 -24.29 -8.13 -6.12
C PHE A 235 -24.43 -8.73 -4.71
N ALA A 236 -24.19 -7.95 -3.66
CA ALA A 236 -24.44 -8.38 -2.28
C ALA A 236 -25.91 -8.79 -2.08
N TRP A 237 -26.83 -7.97 -2.58
CA TRP A 237 -28.26 -8.24 -2.49
C TRP A 237 -28.69 -9.47 -3.31
N GLN A 238 -28.13 -9.66 -4.51
CA GLN A 238 -28.39 -10.87 -5.30
C GLN A 238 -27.92 -12.14 -4.57
N GLN A 239 -26.74 -12.10 -3.96
CA GLN A 239 -26.18 -13.22 -3.20
C GLN A 239 -27.09 -13.60 -2.02
N GLU A 240 -27.61 -12.61 -1.29
CA GLU A 240 -28.56 -12.83 -0.19
C GLU A 240 -29.89 -13.43 -0.69
N ARG A 241 -30.39 -12.95 -1.83
CA ARG A 241 -31.60 -13.50 -2.46
C ARG A 241 -31.43 -14.94 -2.90
N LEU A 242 -30.29 -15.29 -3.49
CA LEU A 242 -29.98 -16.65 -3.94
C LEU A 242 -29.77 -17.62 -2.77
N ALA A 243 -29.32 -17.11 -1.62
CA ALA A 243 -29.13 -17.89 -0.39
C ALA A 243 -30.44 -18.10 0.40
N ALA A 244 -31.53 -17.41 0.07
CA ALA A 244 -32.80 -17.56 0.77
C ALA A 244 -33.44 -18.95 0.52
N PRO A 245 -33.97 -19.64 1.54
CA PRO A 245 -34.63 -20.94 1.37
C PRO A 245 -35.78 -20.84 0.37
N ARG A 246 -35.82 -21.75 -0.62
CA ARG A 246 -36.98 -21.84 -1.51
C ARG A 246 -38.20 -22.31 -0.73
N PRO A 247 -39.39 -21.74 -0.96
CA PRO A 247 -40.62 -22.24 -0.33
C PRO A 247 -40.83 -23.71 -0.70
N THR A 248 -41.13 -24.53 0.31
CA THR A 248 -41.43 -25.95 0.15
C THR A 248 -42.65 -26.09 -0.79
N PRO A 249 -42.62 -26.96 -1.80
CA PRO A 249 -43.79 -27.22 -2.63
C PRO A 249 -44.97 -27.63 -1.73
N ALA A 250 -46.13 -27.01 -1.92
CA ALA A 250 -47.33 -27.39 -1.20
C ALA A 250 -47.60 -28.89 -1.45
N THR A 251 -47.79 -29.64 -0.37
CA THR A 251 -48.20 -31.05 -0.44
C THR A 251 -49.50 -31.09 -1.25
N PRO A 252 -49.56 -31.87 -2.35
CA PRO A 252 -50.80 -31.99 -3.10
C PRO A 252 -51.91 -32.53 -2.17
N PRO A 253 -53.15 -32.05 -2.32
CA PRO A 253 -54.26 -32.52 -1.51
C PRO A 253 -54.36 -34.04 -1.63
N ALA A 254 -54.62 -34.71 -0.50
CA ALA A 254 -54.88 -36.13 -0.49
C ALA A 254 -56.04 -36.42 -1.45
N ALA A 255 -55.84 -37.37 -2.36
CA ALA A 255 -56.91 -37.86 -3.21
C ALA A 255 -57.88 -38.66 -2.32
N ASP A 256 -59.06 -38.10 -2.10
CA ASP A 256 -60.21 -38.78 -1.47
C ASP A 256 -60.85 -39.78 -2.45
#